data_AF-A0A7C3G5D3-F1
#
_entry.id   AF-A0A7C3G5D3-F1
#
_cell.length_a   1.000
_cell.length_b   1.000
_cell.length_c   1.000
_cell.angle_alpha   90.00
_cell.angle_beta   90.00
_cell.angle_gamma   90.00
#
_symmetry.space_group_name_H-M   'P 1'
#
loop_
_entity.id
_entity.type
_entity.pdbx_description
1 polymer ?
#
loop_
_entity_poly.entity_id
_entity_poly.type
_entity_poly.pdbx_seq_one_letter_code
_entity_poly.pdbx_strand_id
1 'polypeptide(L)'
;MTIFYKVRQSKFFVFFIFTLAISLLFVNCKSNTPNQRTTSANDILTAPISNLNVIKGTRIKVFLSAIDDHLENVNFTCLDCPPFIFLSKNKNGNATLTIDANEKADKNISIKIQTQNGENSTTTSLNISFTKHEGKIYYCQPNESEARGKGTKESPFSSLEKIMESSFVPEENALFLLLNGFHGAPTISKNNIIIAAATGNDPQL
;
A
#
# COMPACT_ATOMS: atom_id res chain seq x y z
N MET A 1 7.94 -38.78 -19.83
CA MET A 1 7.05 -39.24 -18.74
C MET A 1 5.76 -38.45 -18.87
N THR A 2 4.73 -39.09 -19.42
CA THR A 2 3.50 -38.45 -19.92
C THR A 2 2.38 -38.68 -18.92
N ILE A 3 1.79 -37.61 -18.38
CA ILE A 3 0.67 -37.70 -17.43
C ILE A 3 -0.61 -37.26 -18.16
N PHE A 4 -1.52 -38.21 -18.36
CA PHE A 4 -2.88 -37.99 -18.83
C PHE A 4 -3.78 -37.60 -17.65
N TYR A 5 -4.51 -36.49 -17.74
CA TYR A 5 -5.62 -36.19 -16.84
C TYR A 5 -6.97 -36.49 -17.53
N LYS A 6 -7.76 -37.32 -16.85
CA LYS A 6 -9.04 -37.88 -17.26
C LYS A 6 -10.18 -36.94 -16.83
N VAL A 7 -10.98 -36.51 -17.80
CA VAL A 7 -12.21 -35.74 -17.61
C VAL A 7 -13.29 -36.62 -16.96
N ARG A 8 -14.01 -36.09 -15.96
CA ARG A 8 -15.24 -36.70 -15.44
C ARG A 8 -16.37 -35.67 -15.45
N GLN A 9 -17.21 -35.76 -16.48
CA GLN A 9 -18.53 -35.15 -16.53
C GLN A 9 -19.49 -35.95 -15.64
N SER A 10 -20.30 -35.26 -14.83
CA SER A 10 -21.47 -35.84 -14.17
C SER A 10 -22.64 -34.90 -14.32
N LYS A 11 -23.46 -35.17 -15.33
CA LYS A 11 -24.82 -34.65 -15.46
C LYS A 11 -25.69 -35.40 -14.45
N PHE A 12 -26.38 -34.68 -13.56
CA PHE A 12 -27.55 -35.22 -12.88
C PHE A 12 -28.74 -34.34 -13.22
N PHE A 13 -29.67 -34.97 -13.90
CA PHE A 13 -30.93 -34.46 -14.43
C PHE A 13 -32.03 -35.08 -13.55
N VAL A 14 -33.17 -34.39 -13.42
CA VAL A 14 -34.53 -34.94 -13.24
C VAL A 14 -35.13 -35.09 -11.82
N PHE A 15 -36.15 -34.23 -11.64
CA PHE A 15 -37.47 -34.43 -11.00
C PHE A 15 -37.55 -34.55 -9.47
N PHE A 16 -38.25 -33.60 -8.84
CA PHE A 16 -39.54 -33.94 -8.24
C PHE A 16 -40.48 -32.73 -8.20
N ILE A 17 -41.59 -32.87 -8.90
CA ILE A 17 -42.79 -32.03 -8.84
C ILE A 17 -43.47 -32.34 -7.50
N PHE A 18 -43.53 -31.37 -6.60
CA PHE A 18 -44.48 -31.38 -5.47
C PHE A 18 -45.36 -30.15 -5.56
N THR A 19 -46.45 -30.33 -6.27
CA THR A 19 -47.62 -29.45 -6.33
C THR A 19 -48.40 -29.48 -5.02
N LEU A 20 -48.84 -28.28 -4.62
CA LEU A 20 -50.18 -27.98 -4.11
C LEU A 20 -50.45 -28.09 -2.60
N ALA A 21 -51.12 -27.03 -2.13
CA ALA A 21 -51.84 -26.85 -0.87
C ALA A 21 -51.00 -26.43 0.36
N ILE A 22 -50.87 -25.11 0.56
CA ILE A 22 -51.34 -24.43 1.78
C ILE A 22 -51.80 -23.03 1.36
N SER A 23 -53.12 -22.87 1.39
CA SER A 23 -53.84 -21.63 1.23
C SER A 23 -53.95 -20.93 2.59
N LEU A 24 -53.93 -19.60 2.57
CA LEU A 24 -54.58 -18.72 3.55
C LEU A 24 -54.03 -18.73 4.99
N LEU A 25 -52.88 -18.09 5.17
CA LEU A 25 -52.62 -17.28 6.36
C LEU A 25 -52.06 -15.91 5.91
N PHE A 26 -52.95 -15.04 5.42
CA PHE A 26 -52.69 -13.61 5.39
C PHE A 26 -52.69 -13.11 6.83
N VAL A 27 -51.58 -13.34 7.53
CA VAL A 27 -51.29 -12.65 8.77
C VAL A 27 -51.05 -11.20 8.40
N ASN A 28 -51.98 -10.34 8.84
CA ASN A 28 -51.81 -8.90 8.94
C ASN A 28 -50.63 -8.61 9.88
N CYS A 29 -49.41 -8.80 9.39
CA CYS A 29 -48.21 -8.26 10.02
C CYS A 29 -48.22 -6.75 9.75
N LYS A 30 -48.90 -6.00 10.62
CA LYS A 30 -48.49 -4.62 10.88
C LYS A 30 -47.06 -4.70 11.40
N SER A 31 -46.08 -4.61 10.50
CA SER A 31 -44.70 -4.43 10.86
C SER A 31 -44.60 -3.06 11.52
N ASN A 32 -44.73 -3.02 12.84
CA ASN A 32 -44.17 -1.95 13.65
C ASN A 32 -42.64 -2.11 13.55
N THR A 33 -42.09 -1.83 12.37
CA THR A 33 -40.67 -1.59 12.25
C THR A 33 -40.48 -0.30 13.04
N PRO A 34 -39.82 -0.33 14.22
CA PRO A 34 -39.46 0.91 14.88
C PRO A 34 -38.75 1.74 13.83
N ASN A 35 -39.19 2.99 13.67
CA ASN A 35 -38.55 3.96 12.81
C ASN A 35 -37.16 4.16 13.41
N GLN A 36 -36.23 3.28 13.04
CA GLN A 36 -34.86 3.29 13.46
C GLN A 36 -34.30 4.49 12.74
N ARG A 37 -34.41 5.62 13.43
CA ARG A 37 -33.81 6.89 13.06
C ARG A 37 -32.34 6.54 12.88
N THR A 38 -31.93 6.34 11.63
CA THR A 38 -30.54 6.17 11.25
C THR A 38 -29.85 7.41 11.80
N THR A 39 -29.09 7.22 12.86
CA THR A 39 -28.15 8.21 13.37
C THR A 39 -27.37 8.74 12.17
N SER A 40 -27.37 10.07 12.06
CA SER A 40 -26.91 10.87 10.92
C SER A 40 -25.80 10.18 10.13
N ALA A 41 -26.03 9.97 8.84
CA ALA A 41 -25.12 9.36 7.87
C ALA A 41 -23.89 10.22 7.54
N ASN A 42 -23.40 11.03 8.48
CA ASN A 42 -22.28 11.96 8.25
C ASN A 42 -20.98 11.46 8.91
N ASP A 43 -20.94 10.21 9.39
CA ASP A 43 -19.73 9.64 9.98
C ASP A 43 -18.70 9.29 8.90
N ILE A 44 -17.52 9.90 8.99
CA ILE A 44 -16.40 9.59 8.13
C ILE A 44 -15.73 8.29 8.59
N LEU A 45 -15.61 7.32 7.68
CA LEU A 45 -14.95 6.04 7.94
C LEU A 45 -13.55 6.04 7.31
N THR A 46 -12.51 5.94 8.13
CA THR A 46 -11.13 5.88 7.66
C THR A 46 -10.62 4.45 7.60
N ALA A 47 -9.83 4.12 6.57
CA ALA A 47 -9.12 2.85 6.54
C ALA A 47 -8.08 2.80 7.68
N PRO A 48 -7.95 1.66 8.38
CA PRO A 48 -6.97 1.53 9.45
C PRO A 48 -5.54 1.62 8.90
N ILE A 49 -4.66 2.29 9.65
CA ILE A 49 -3.25 2.45 9.30
C ILE A 49 -2.43 1.69 10.34
N SER A 50 -1.62 0.72 9.90
CA SER A 50 -0.73 -0.01 10.80
C SER A 50 0.52 0.79 11.14
N ASN A 51 1.12 0.49 12.29
CA ASN A 51 2.45 1.00 12.64
C ASN A 51 3.47 0.61 11.57
N LEU A 52 4.46 1.46 11.34
CA LEU A 52 5.44 1.29 10.25
C LEU A 52 6.83 1.07 10.82
N ASN A 53 7.57 0.14 10.21
CA ASN A 53 9.01 0.05 10.36
C ASN A 53 9.66 0.50 9.05
N VAL A 54 10.47 1.56 9.13
CA VAL A 54 11.02 2.26 7.98
C VAL A 54 12.53 2.21 8.03
N ILE A 55 13.15 1.81 6.92
CA ILE A 55 14.60 1.80 6.80
C ILE A 55 15.10 3.21 6.52
N LYS A 56 16.07 3.69 7.29
CA LYS A 56 16.74 4.97 7.05
C LYS A 56 17.43 4.98 5.68
N GLY A 57 17.35 6.11 4.97
CA GLY A 57 17.81 6.29 3.59
C GLY A 57 16.76 5.95 2.53
N THR A 58 15.56 5.51 2.92
CA THR A 58 14.48 5.17 1.98
C THR A 58 13.40 6.26 1.89
N ARG A 59 12.60 6.21 0.82
CA ARG A 59 11.28 6.86 0.74
C ARG A 59 10.20 5.78 0.78
N ILE A 60 9.17 6.01 1.58
CA ILE A 60 7.97 5.18 1.63
C ILE A 60 6.74 6.04 1.34
N LYS A 61 5.77 5.46 0.64
CA LYS A 61 4.45 6.05 0.39
C LYS A 61 3.38 5.17 1.05
N VAL A 62 2.53 5.79 1.85
CA VAL A 62 1.39 5.14 2.51
C VAL A 62 0.12 5.72 1.92
N PHE A 63 -0.72 4.85 1.36
CA PHE A 63 -2.01 5.25 0.81
C PHE A 63 -3.04 5.33 1.93
N LEU A 64 -3.70 6.48 2.01
CA LEU A 64 -4.76 6.75 2.95
C LEU A 64 -6.07 6.82 2.17
N SER A 65 -7.12 6.24 2.74
CA SER A 65 -8.45 6.27 2.16
C SER A 65 -9.50 6.45 3.25
N ALA A 66 -10.55 7.18 2.91
CA ALA A 66 -11.74 7.33 3.72
C ALA A 66 -12.99 7.22 2.86
N ILE A 67 -14.09 6.84 3.49
CA ILE A 67 -15.41 6.69 2.89
C ILE A 67 -16.33 7.69 3.60
N ASP A 68 -17.06 8.44 2.78
CA ASP A 68 -18.03 9.45 3.16
C ASP A 68 -19.07 9.58 2.03
N ASP A 69 -20.26 10.07 2.35
CA ASP A 69 -21.30 10.35 1.35
C ASP A 69 -20.89 11.49 0.38
N HIS A 70 -19.99 12.38 0.81
CA HIS A 70 -19.47 13.52 0.05
C HIS A 70 -17.93 13.50 0.02
N LEU A 71 -17.35 12.56 -0.73
CA LEU A 71 -15.90 12.33 -0.81
C LEU A 71 -15.07 13.56 -1.22
N GLU A 72 -15.66 14.51 -1.95
CA GLU A 72 -15.04 15.77 -2.34
C GLU A 72 -14.75 16.70 -1.16
N ASN A 73 -15.49 16.54 -0.05
CA ASN A 73 -15.31 17.31 1.17
C ASN A 73 -14.31 16.66 2.14
N VAL A 74 -13.90 15.41 1.85
CA VAL A 74 -12.96 14.68 2.69
C VAL A 74 -11.55 15.21 2.50
N ASN A 75 -10.93 15.64 3.61
CA ASN A 75 -9.59 16.20 3.64
C ASN A 75 -8.74 15.53 4.71
N PHE A 76 -7.53 15.11 4.34
CA PHE A 76 -6.49 14.63 5.27
C PHE A 76 -5.51 15.75 5.65
N THR A 77 -5.19 15.83 6.94
CA THR A 77 -4.18 16.75 7.48
C THR A 77 -3.19 15.98 8.36
N CYS A 78 -1.91 16.27 8.21
CA CYS A 78 -0.84 15.70 9.03
C CYS A 78 -0.52 16.70 10.15
N LEU A 79 -0.93 16.40 11.38
CA LEU A 79 -0.75 17.30 12.52
C LEU A 79 0.68 17.13 13.07
N ASP A 80 1.40 18.25 13.18
CA ASP A 80 2.76 18.33 13.74
C ASP A 80 3.76 17.38 13.07
N CYS A 81 3.56 17.09 11.77
CA CYS A 81 4.44 16.20 11.05
C CYS A 81 5.80 16.85 10.79
N PRO A 82 6.92 16.14 11.06
CA PRO A 82 8.25 16.62 10.71
C PRO A 82 8.34 16.96 9.21
N PRO A 83 9.21 17.89 8.77
CA PRO A 83 9.29 18.30 7.37
C PRO A 83 9.58 17.18 6.35
N PHE A 84 10.14 16.06 6.81
CA PHE A 84 10.40 14.87 5.99
C PHE A 84 9.20 13.92 5.88
N ILE A 85 8.05 14.28 6.48
CA ILE A 85 6.78 13.57 6.38
C ILE A 85 5.72 14.54 5.88
N PHE A 86 5.15 14.27 4.72
CA PHE A 86 4.17 15.16 4.11
C PHE A 86 3.06 14.39 3.42
N LEU A 87 1.87 14.99 3.42
CA LEU A 87 0.74 14.49 2.63
C LEU A 87 0.80 15.07 1.22
N SER A 88 0.50 14.24 0.25
CA SER A 88 0.34 14.61 -1.15
C SER A 88 -0.97 14.03 -1.68
N LYS A 89 -1.52 14.66 -2.73
CA LYS A 89 -2.76 14.24 -3.43
C LYS A 89 -3.93 14.00 -2.50
N ASN A 90 -4.60 15.07 -2.06
CA ASN A 90 -5.76 14.98 -1.18
C ASN A 90 -7.04 15.27 -1.99
N LYS A 91 -7.60 14.23 -2.61
CA LYS A 91 -8.80 14.37 -3.45
C LYS A 91 -9.69 13.14 -3.31
N ASN A 92 -11.00 13.39 -3.23
CA ASN A 92 -12.04 12.36 -3.28
C ASN A 92 -11.79 11.24 -2.25
N GLY A 93 -11.58 11.62 -0.98
CA GLY A 93 -11.35 10.67 0.11
C GLY A 93 -10.03 9.90 0.04
N ASN A 94 -9.08 10.28 -0.81
CA ASN A 94 -7.78 9.63 -0.91
C ASN A 94 -6.64 10.62 -0.61
N ALA A 95 -5.61 10.13 0.08
CA ALA A 95 -4.35 10.83 0.30
C ALA A 95 -3.14 9.90 0.21
N THR A 96 -1.96 10.46 -0.04
CA THR A 96 -0.69 9.73 0.02
C THR A 96 0.24 10.41 1.01
N LEU A 97 0.51 9.75 2.14
CA LEU A 97 1.54 10.15 3.09
C LEU A 97 2.90 9.68 2.57
N THR A 98 3.80 10.62 2.33
CA THR A 98 5.18 10.33 1.93
C THR A 98 6.10 10.53 3.13
N ILE A 99 6.96 9.54 3.38
CA ILE A 99 7.96 9.55 4.44
C ILE A 99 9.35 9.47 3.78
N ASP A 100 10.09 10.56 3.86
CA ASP A 100 11.49 10.68 3.42
C ASP A 100 12.43 10.43 4.60
N ALA A 101 12.66 9.15 4.91
CA ALA A 101 13.39 8.72 6.09
C ALA A 101 14.89 9.01 5.99
N ASN A 102 15.31 10.25 6.19
CA ASN A 102 16.73 10.59 6.15
C ASN A 102 17.54 9.86 7.27
N GLU A 103 18.85 9.78 7.12
CA GLU A 103 19.72 9.06 8.06
C GLU A 103 19.68 9.62 9.50
N LYS A 104 19.33 10.90 9.64
CA LYS A 104 19.25 11.63 10.91
C LYS A 104 17.88 11.54 11.57
N ALA A 105 16.90 10.83 10.99
CA ALA A 105 15.58 10.68 11.60
C ALA A 105 15.68 10.03 12.98
N ASP A 106 14.86 10.51 13.92
CA ASP A 106 14.76 9.94 15.27
C ASP A 106 14.38 8.47 15.23
N LYS A 107 14.72 7.70 16.27
CA LYS A 107 14.49 6.26 16.28
C LYS A 107 13.00 5.90 16.19
N ASN A 108 12.15 6.62 16.92
CA ASN A 108 10.71 6.39 16.91
C ASN A 108 10.00 7.73 16.96
N ILE A 109 8.95 7.88 16.16
CA ILE A 109 8.06 9.04 16.21
C ILE A 109 6.61 8.56 16.18
N SER A 110 5.72 9.37 16.76
CA SER A 110 4.28 9.21 16.60
C SER A 110 3.75 10.48 15.94
N ILE A 111 3.13 10.33 14.77
CA ILE A 111 2.45 11.42 14.08
C ILE A 111 0.94 11.24 14.21
N LYS A 112 0.18 12.33 14.02
CA LYS A 112 -1.28 12.29 14.02
C LYS A 112 -1.80 12.68 12.64
N ILE A 113 -2.69 11.85 12.10
CA ILE A 113 -3.36 12.09 10.83
C ILE A 113 -4.82 12.39 11.15
N GLN A 114 -5.23 13.62 10.85
CA GLN A 114 -6.61 14.04 10.95
C GLN A 114 -7.31 13.82 9.62
N THR A 115 -8.52 13.29 9.65
CA THR A 115 -9.42 13.20 8.49
C THR A 115 -10.72 13.92 8.82
N GLN A 116 -11.17 14.82 7.96
CA GLN A 116 -12.37 15.64 8.17
C GLN A 116 -13.25 15.68 6.92
N ASN A 117 -14.57 15.78 7.07
CA ASN A 117 -15.56 15.92 5.98
C ASN A 117 -16.33 17.26 6.03
N GLY A 118 -15.80 18.27 6.73
CA GLY A 118 -16.41 19.59 6.90
C GLY A 118 -17.30 19.70 8.15
N GLU A 119 -17.94 18.61 8.58
CA GLU A 119 -18.76 18.58 9.80
C GLU A 119 -18.09 17.77 10.91
N ASN A 120 -17.57 16.61 10.57
CA ASN A 120 -16.95 15.66 11.48
C ASN A 120 -15.45 15.54 11.22
N SER A 121 -14.72 15.13 12.26
CA SER A 121 -13.28 14.89 12.20
C SER A 121 -12.91 13.68 13.05
N THR A 122 -12.03 12.84 12.52
CA THR A 122 -11.38 11.75 13.25
C THR A 122 -9.87 11.91 13.20
N THR A 123 -9.17 11.47 14.24
CA THR A 123 -7.70 11.54 14.33
C THR A 123 -7.14 10.15 14.61
N THR A 124 -6.22 9.72 13.76
CA THR A 124 -5.51 8.45 13.90
C THR A 124 -4.03 8.71 14.21
N SER A 125 -3.50 8.05 15.24
CA SER A 125 -2.07 8.08 15.53
C SER A 125 -1.35 7.00 14.71
N LEU A 126 -0.23 7.38 14.10
CA LEU A 126 0.64 6.45 13.39
C LEU A 126 2.02 6.44 14.06
N ASN A 127 2.42 5.28 14.58
CA ASN A 127 3.76 5.09 15.11
C ASN A 127 4.71 4.60 14.01
N ILE A 128 5.87 5.23 13.93
CA ILE A 128 6.89 4.96 12.93
C ILE A 128 8.21 4.70 13.65
N SER A 129 8.77 3.51 13.46
CA SER A 129 10.11 3.16 13.93
C SER A 129 11.10 3.21 12.77
N PHE A 130 12.20 3.93 12.95
CA PHE A 130 13.26 4.03 11.96
C PHE A 130 14.44 3.14 12.31
N THR A 131 14.82 2.27 11.39
CA THR A 131 15.91 1.31 11.56
C THR A 131 17.03 1.57 10.57
N LYS A 132 18.27 1.38 11.02
CA LYS A 132 19.42 1.35 10.11
C LYS A 132 19.44 0.01 9.41
N HIS A 133 19.76 0.01 8.12
CA HIS A 133 20.01 -1.23 7.40
C HIS A 133 21.43 -1.74 7.72
N GLU A 134 21.54 -3.02 8.07
CA GLU A 134 22.81 -3.64 8.47
C GLU A 134 23.57 -4.30 7.31
N GLY A 135 22.90 -4.53 6.17
CA GLY A 135 23.50 -5.10 4.96
C GLY A 135 24.14 -4.07 4.04
N LYS A 136 24.65 -4.55 2.90
CA LYS A 136 25.25 -3.69 1.88
C LYS A 136 24.17 -2.89 1.16
N ILE A 137 24.39 -1.58 1.03
CA ILE A 137 23.50 -0.69 0.29
C ILE A 137 24.08 -0.45 -1.10
N TYR A 138 23.27 -0.68 -2.14
CA TYR A 138 23.60 -0.37 -3.53
C TYR A 138 22.64 0.69 -4.09
N TYR A 139 23.16 1.62 -4.89
CA TYR A 139 22.35 2.63 -5.58
C TYR A 139 22.21 2.29 -7.05
N CYS A 140 21.03 2.50 -7.62
CA CYS A 140 20.73 2.32 -9.04
C CYS A 140 20.25 3.64 -9.67
N GLN A 141 20.71 3.93 -10.88
CA GLN A 141 20.32 5.10 -11.68
C GLN A 141 20.16 4.72 -13.16
N PRO A 142 18.95 4.78 -13.75
CA PRO A 142 18.69 4.25 -15.09
C PRO A 142 19.46 4.91 -16.25
N ASN A 143 19.83 6.18 -16.07
CA ASN A 143 20.46 6.99 -17.11
C ASN A 143 21.97 6.80 -17.22
N GLU A 144 22.57 5.96 -16.37
CA GLU A 144 23.98 5.59 -16.51
C GLU A 144 24.13 4.65 -17.72
N SER A 145 24.96 5.08 -18.68
CA SER A 145 25.14 4.43 -19.98
C SER A 145 25.77 3.04 -19.86
N GLU A 146 26.52 2.78 -18.78
CA GLU A 146 27.19 1.51 -18.52
C GLU A 146 26.64 0.82 -17.26
N ALA A 147 26.46 -0.50 -17.33
CA ALA A 147 26.04 -1.34 -16.19
C ALA A 147 27.13 -1.50 -15.10
N ARG A 148 28.11 -0.60 -15.03
CA ARG A 148 29.41 -0.81 -14.34
C ARG A 148 29.75 0.21 -13.25
N GLY A 149 28.74 0.89 -12.69
CA GLY A 149 28.94 1.63 -11.45
C GLY A 149 29.46 0.71 -10.33
N LYS A 150 29.95 1.30 -9.24
CA LYS A 150 30.34 0.53 -8.04
C LYS A 150 29.16 0.23 -7.12
N GLY A 151 27.97 0.67 -7.48
CA GLY A 151 26.78 0.62 -6.64
C GLY A 151 26.83 1.59 -5.46
N THR A 152 27.78 2.54 -5.43
CA THR A 152 27.81 3.59 -4.40
C THR A 152 26.91 4.76 -4.82
N LYS A 153 26.65 5.70 -3.91
CA LYS A 153 25.82 6.87 -4.24
C LYS A 153 26.47 7.76 -5.31
N GLU A 154 27.80 7.86 -5.30
CA GLU A 154 28.60 8.67 -6.24
C GLU A 154 28.89 7.93 -7.56
N SER A 155 28.74 6.61 -7.57
CA SER A 155 28.91 5.75 -8.74
C SER A 155 27.84 4.66 -8.71
N PRO A 156 26.57 5.05 -8.93
CA PRO A 156 25.46 4.11 -8.87
C PRO A 156 25.57 3.11 -10.01
N PHE A 157 25.02 1.93 -9.80
CA PHE A 157 24.72 1.03 -10.91
C PHE A 157 23.75 1.67 -11.90
N SER A 158 23.58 1.05 -13.06
CA SER A 158 22.52 1.41 -14.01
C SER A 158 21.11 1.11 -13.47
N SER A 159 20.11 0.90 -14.34
CA SER A 159 18.77 0.45 -13.92
C SER A 159 18.82 -0.88 -13.15
N LEU A 160 17.77 -1.14 -12.37
CA LEU A 160 17.66 -2.36 -11.59
C LEU A 160 17.56 -3.59 -12.51
N GLU A 161 16.78 -3.49 -13.59
CA GLU A 161 16.68 -4.49 -14.66
C GLU A 161 18.06 -4.88 -15.20
N LYS A 162 18.88 -3.90 -15.63
CA LYS A 162 20.23 -4.16 -16.16
C LYS A 162 21.14 -4.88 -15.15
N ILE A 163 21.02 -4.58 -13.86
CA ILE A 163 21.79 -5.27 -12.83
C ILE A 163 21.31 -6.71 -12.66
N MET A 164 20.00 -6.95 -12.69
CA MET A 164 19.43 -8.30 -12.59
C MET A 164 19.73 -9.16 -13.84
N GLU A 165 19.94 -8.53 -15.00
CA GLU A 165 20.41 -9.20 -16.23
C GLU A 165 21.92 -9.46 -16.26
N SER A 166 22.68 -8.81 -15.37
CA SER A 166 24.13 -8.95 -15.30
C SER A 166 24.56 -10.19 -14.50
N SER A 167 25.87 -10.46 -14.47
CA SER A 167 26.46 -11.48 -13.60
C SER A 167 26.67 -11.01 -12.15
N PHE A 168 26.16 -9.82 -11.78
CA PHE A 168 26.29 -9.30 -10.42
C PHE A 168 25.44 -10.14 -9.45
N VAL A 169 26.07 -10.58 -8.36
CA VAL A 169 25.39 -11.31 -7.28
C VAL A 169 25.42 -10.43 -6.05
N PRO A 170 24.28 -9.87 -5.60
CA PRO A 170 24.25 -9.08 -4.39
C PRO A 170 24.54 -9.93 -3.16
N GLU A 171 25.17 -9.31 -2.16
CA GLU A 171 25.32 -9.88 -0.82
C GLU A 171 23.94 -10.22 -0.22
N GLU A 172 23.91 -11.19 0.69
CA GLU A 172 22.67 -11.50 1.43
C GLU A 172 22.22 -10.27 2.23
N ASN A 173 20.90 -10.05 2.31
CA ASN A 173 20.33 -8.89 2.99
C ASN A 173 20.80 -7.56 2.40
N ALA A 174 21.17 -7.49 1.12
CA ALA A 174 21.47 -6.22 0.47
C ALA A 174 20.21 -5.35 0.27
N LEU A 175 20.39 -4.04 0.34
CA LEU A 175 19.38 -3.03 0.04
C LEU A 175 19.73 -2.29 -1.24
N PHE A 176 18.86 -2.37 -2.25
CA PHE A 176 18.91 -1.55 -3.44
C PHE A 176 18.06 -0.29 -3.25
N LEU A 177 18.72 0.87 -3.33
CA LEU A 177 18.10 2.19 -3.31
C LEU A 177 17.99 2.72 -4.73
N LEU A 178 16.76 2.90 -5.19
CA LEU A 178 16.46 3.36 -6.55
C LEU A 178 16.38 4.88 -6.58
N LEU A 179 17.15 5.50 -7.48
CA LEU A 179 17.07 6.93 -7.77
C LEU A 179 15.94 7.21 -8.79
N ASN A 180 15.71 8.48 -9.14
CA ASN A 180 14.68 8.82 -10.12
C ASN A 180 14.93 8.16 -11.48
N GLY A 181 13.85 7.71 -12.12
CA GLY A 181 13.86 7.17 -13.48
C GLY A 181 13.14 5.83 -13.59
N PHE A 182 13.15 5.26 -14.79
CA PHE A 182 12.55 3.95 -15.07
C PHE A 182 13.58 2.83 -14.88
N HIS A 183 13.34 1.97 -13.90
CA HIS A 183 14.24 0.88 -13.50
C HIS A 183 13.95 -0.46 -14.17
N GLY A 184 12.88 -0.52 -14.98
CA GLY A 184 12.39 -1.74 -15.59
C GLY A 184 11.66 -2.64 -14.59
N ALA A 185 11.15 -3.77 -15.09
CA ALA A 185 10.36 -4.73 -14.33
C ALA A 185 11.22 -5.94 -13.91
N PRO A 186 12.08 -5.81 -12.88
CA PRO A 186 13.00 -6.88 -12.49
C PRO A 186 12.23 -8.12 -12.04
N THR A 187 12.72 -9.29 -12.44
CA THR A 187 12.29 -10.56 -11.87
C THR A 187 13.29 -10.98 -10.80
N ILE A 188 12.88 -10.94 -9.53
CA ILE A 188 13.74 -11.34 -8.40
C ILE A 188 13.37 -12.77 -8.03
N SER A 189 14.28 -13.70 -8.27
CA SER A 189 14.03 -15.14 -8.03
C SER A 189 14.84 -15.71 -6.86
N LYS A 190 15.77 -14.95 -6.28
CA LYS A 190 16.65 -15.42 -5.20
C LYS A 190 17.29 -14.27 -4.43
N ASN A 191 17.61 -14.56 -3.17
CA ASN A 191 18.23 -13.69 -2.15
C ASN A 191 17.23 -12.76 -1.43
N ASN A 192 17.39 -12.65 -0.11
CA ASN A 192 16.66 -11.74 0.77
C ASN A 192 17.08 -10.28 0.53
N ILE A 193 16.99 -9.81 -0.71
CA ILE A 193 17.28 -8.43 -1.06
C ILE A 193 16.06 -7.55 -0.80
N ILE A 194 16.30 -6.32 -0.40
CA ILE A 194 15.28 -5.30 -0.23
C ILE A 194 15.46 -4.29 -1.35
N ILE A 195 14.37 -3.87 -1.98
CA ILE A 195 14.39 -2.80 -2.98
C ILE A 195 13.46 -1.70 -2.48
N ALA A 196 13.96 -0.47 -2.47
CA ALA A 196 13.21 0.68 -2.04
C ALA A 196 13.60 1.92 -2.86
N ALA A 197 12.71 2.91 -2.91
CA ALA A 197 13.08 4.24 -3.36
C ALA A 197 14.10 4.85 -2.40
N ALA A 198 15.14 5.49 -2.92
CA ALA A 198 16.01 6.32 -2.10
C ALA A 198 15.22 7.52 -1.55
N THR A 199 15.58 8.03 -0.37
CA THR A 199 15.00 9.27 0.17
C THR A 199 15.04 10.39 -0.88
N GLY A 200 13.94 11.11 -1.05
CA GLY A 200 13.83 12.19 -2.04
C GLY A 200 13.51 11.73 -3.47
N ASN A 201 13.54 10.43 -3.78
CA ASN A 201 13.38 9.91 -5.14
C ASN A 201 12.03 9.22 -5.36
N ASP A 202 11.55 9.18 -6.60
CA ASP A 202 10.30 8.55 -7.02
C ASP A 202 10.55 7.65 -8.25
N PRO A 203 11.22 6.51 -8.05
CA PRO A 203 11.55 5.58 -9.12
C PRO A 203 10.28 4.95 -9.72
N GLN A 204 10.38 4.57 -10.98
CA GLN A 204 9.38 3.76 -11.68
C GLN A 204 9.98 2.37 -11.92
N LEU A 205 9.16 1.33 -11.76
CA LEU A 205 9.47 -0.04 -12.14
C LEU A 205 8.71 -0.37 -13.43
#